data_AF-A0A3M0ZYU3-F1
#
_entry.id   AF-A0A3M0ZYU3-F1
#
_cell.length_a   1.000
_cell.length_b   1.000
_cell.length_c   1.000
_cell.angle_alpha   90.00
_cell.angle_beta   90.00
_cell.angle_gamma   90.00
#
_symmetry.space_group_name_H-M   'P 1'
#
loop_
_entity.id
_entity.type
_entity.pdbx_description
1 polymer ?
#
loop_
_entity_poly.entity_id
_entity_poly.type
_entity_poly.pdbx_seq_one_letter_code
_entity_poly.pdbx_strand_id
1 'polypeptide(L)' 'MLELLVIGLVFVIAPLWLIFHYATVWKRSKGLSAEDEATLEELRRTAEKLEERLAVMERILDDEVPDWRSRRHDTL' A
#
# COMPACT_ATOMS: atom_id res chain seq x y z
N MET A 1 11.00 42.56 -27.19
CA MET A 1 12.35 41.92 -27.13
C MET A 1 12.41 40.87 -26.04
N LEU A 2 12.19 41.23 -24.76
CA LEU A 2 12.21 40.26 -23.65
C LEU A 2 11.13 39.17 -23.76
N GLU A 3 9.93 39.54 -24.22
CA GLU A 3 8.77 38.64 -24.33
C GLU A 3 9.04 37.44 -25.26
N LEU A 4 9.70 37.67 -26.39
CA LEU A 4 10.06 36.60 -27.33
C LEU A 4 11.05 35.61 -26.71
N LEU A 5 11.95 36.10 -25.87
CA LEU A 5 12.92 35.28 -25.13
C LEU A 5 12.24 34.40 -24.09
N VAL A 6 11.28 34.97 -23.34
CA VAL A 6 10.50 34.23 -22.33
C VAL A 6 9.63 33.16 -23.00
N ILE A 7 8.94 33.51 -24.10
CA ILE A 7 8.11 32.55 -24.84
C ILE A 7 8.95 31.39 -25.38
N GLY A 8 10.12 31.68 -25.97
CA GLY A 8 11.04 30.64 -26.46
C GLY A 8 11.54 29.72 -25.35
N LEU A 9 11.87 30.27 -24.18
CA LEU A 9 12.31 29.49 -23.02
C LEU A 9 11.20 28.55 -22.50
N VAL A 10 9.97 29.06 -22.37
CA VAL A 10 8.81 28.27 -21.93
C VAL A 10 8.54 27.14 -22.94
N PHE A 11 8.70 27.39 -24.23
CA PHE A 11 8.50 26.38 -25.27
C PHE A 11 9.49 25.20 -25.18
N VAL A 12 10.64 25.39 -24.54
CA VAL A 12 11.62 24.32 -24.30
C VAL A 12 11.40 23.68 -22.93
N ILE A 13 11.22 24.49 -21.88
CA ILE A 13 11.08 24.00 -20.51
C ILE A 13 9.76 23.24 -20.31
N ALA A 14 8.65 23.76 -20.84
CA ALA A 14 7.33 23.14 -20.66
C ALA A 14 7.25 21.70 -21.20
N PRO A 15 7.68 21.38 -22.44
CA PRO A 15 7.66 19.99 -22.91
C PRO A 15 8.70 19.11 -22.19
N LEU A 16 9.88 19.64 -21.83
CA LEU A 16 10.85 18.88 -21.03
C LEU A 16 10.28 18.50 -19.67
N TRP A 17 9.61 19.42 -18.99
CA TRP A 17 8.94 19.17 -17.71
C TRP A 17 7.79 18.17 -17.87
N LEU A 18 6.98 18.31 -18.92
CA LEU A 18 5.90 17.37 -19.23
C LEU A 18 6.46 15.95 -19.41
N ILE A 19 7.52 15.77 -20.20
CA ILE A 19 8.15 14.45 -20.39
C ILE A 19 8.65 13.90 -19.06
N PHE A 20 9.37 14.69 -18.26
CA PHE A 20 9.89 14.26 -16.96
C PHE A 20 8.76 13.90 -15.97
N HIS A 21 7.71 14.70 -15.93
CA HIS A 21 6.56 14.49 -15.06
C HIS A 21 5.86 13.18 -15.38
N TYR A 22 5.56 12.96 -16.67
CA TYR A 22 4.86 11.76 -17.11
C TYR A 22 5.75 10.52 -17.07
N ALA A 23 7.06 10.65 -17.28
CA ALA A 23 8.00 9.54 -17.07
C ALA A 23 8.04 9.09 -15.60
N THR A 24 8.00 10.03 -14.66
CA THR A 24 7.94 9.74 -13.22
C THR A 24 6.63 9.06 -12.83
N VAL A 25 5.50 9.54 -13.36
CA VAL A 25 4.19 8.92 -13.17
C VAL A 25 4.14 7.53 -13.82
N TRP A 26 4.69 7.37 -15.02
CA TRP A 26 4.75 6.08 -15.72
C TRP A 26 5.59 5.05 -14.95
N LYS A 27 6.70 5.47 -14.35
CA LYS A 27 7.50 4.58 -13.49
C LYS A 27 6.73 4.15 -12.23
N ARG A 28 5.86 5.00 -11.69
CA ARG A 28 4.96 4.66 -10.58
C ARG A 28 3.72 3.88 -11.01
N SER A 29 3.29 3.99 -12.26
CA SER A 29 2.07 3.36 -12.79
C SER A 29 2.33 2.04 -13.52
N LYS A 30 3.59 1.65 -13.73
CA LYS A 30 3.98 0.36 -14.32
C LYS A 30 3.77 -0.78 -13.31
N GLY A 31 2.51 -1.10 -13.00
CA GLY A 31 2.13 -2.26 -12.17
C GLY A 31 2.77 -2.29 -10.78
N LEU A 32 2.53 -3.35 -10.03
CA LEU A 32 3.35 -3.64 -8.84
C LEU A 32 4.78 -3.86 -9.33
N SER A 33 5.74 -3.09 -8.81
CA SER A 33 7.15 -3.42 -9.00
C SER A 33 7.40 -4.81 -8.40
N ALA A 34 8.40 -5.56 -8.89
CA ALA A 34 8.78 -6.84 -8.27
C ALA A 34 9.10 -6.69 -6.77
N GLU A 35 9.52 -5.50 -6.34
CA GLU A 35 9.69 -5.11 -4.94
C GLU A 35 8.37 -4.97 -4.18
N ASP A 36 7.35 -4.41 -4.82
CA ASP A 36 6.01 -4.28 -4.23
C ASP A 36 5.35 -5.66 -4.08
N GLU A 37 5.51 -6.55 -5.07
CA GLU A 37 5.04 -7.94 -4.98
C GLU A 37 5.72 -8.70 -3.83
N ALA A 38 7.04 -8.52 -3.65
CA ALA A 38 7.77 -9.13 -2.56
C ALA A 38 7.29 -8.63 -1.19
N THR A 39 7.01 -7.33 -1.08
CA THR A 39 6.47 -6.71 0.14
C THR A 39 5.07 -7.24 0.46
N LEU A 40 4.20 -7.36 -0.55
CA LEU A 40 2.86 -7.94 -0.38
C LEU A 40 2.91 -9.41 0.05
N GLU A 41 3.83 -10.19 -0.51
CA GLU A 41 4.05 -11.58 -0.12
C GLU A 41 4.54 -11.69 1.33
N GLU A 42 5.41 -10.79 1.79
CA GLU A 42 5.83 -10.73 3.19
C GLU A 42 4.67 -10.39 4.13
N LEU A 43 3.83 -9.42 3.75
CA LEU A 43 2.63 -9.05 4.50
C LEU A 43 1.65 -10.22 4.59
N ARG A 44 1.44 -10.94 3.49
CA ARG A 44 0.59 -12.15 3.45
C ARG A 44 1.11 -13.22 4.40
N ARG A 45 2.40 -13.54 4.34
CA ARG A 45 3.04 -14.51 5.25
C ARG A 45 2.93 -14.09 6.72
N THR A 46 3.00 -12.79 6.98
CA THR A 46 2.84 -12.26 8.33
C THR A 46 1.41 -12.43 8.82
N ALA A 47 0.41 -12.14 7.97
CA ALA A 47 -1.00 -12.36 8.27
C ALA A 47 -1.28 -13.83 8.60
N GLU A 48 -0.76 -14.77 7.80
CA GLU A 48 -0.92 -16.21 8.02
C GLU A 48 -0.36 -16.66 9.38
N LYS A 49 0.82 -16.16 9.75
CA LYS A 49 1.40 -16.43 11.08
C LYS A 49 0.57 -15.85 12.22
N LEU A 50 -0.03 -14.67 12.03
CA LEU A 50 -0.89 -14.07 13.03
C LEU A 50 -2.18 -14.88 13.20
N GLU A 51 -2.74 -15.41 12.10
CA GLU A 51 -3.92 -16.28 12.13
C GLU A 51 -3.63 -17.61 12.86
N GLU A 52 -2.49 -18.25 12.59
CA GLU A 52 -2.06 -19.46 13.30
C GLU A 52 -1.95 -19.20 14.81
N ARG A 53 -1.35 -18.07 15.20
CA ARG A 53 -1.24 -17.67 16.61
C ARG A 53 -2.59 -17.34 17.22
N LEU A 54 -3.48 -16.72 16.46
CA LEU A 54 -4.84 -16.45 16.91
C LEU A 54 -5.57 -17.75 17.22
N ALA A 55 -5.46 -18.78 16.38
CA ALA A 55 -6.07 -20.08 16.64
C ALA A 55 -5.57 -20.71 17.96
N VAL A 56 -4.28 -20.55 18.27
CA VAL A 56 -3.73 -20.98 19.57
C VAL A 56 -4.31 -20.15 20.72
N MET A 57 -4.40 -18.82 20.56
CA MET A 57 -5.00 -17.96 21.57
C MET A 57 -6.49 -18.24 21.78
N GLU A 58 -7.25 -18.50 20.72
CA GLU A 58 -8.65 -18.88 20.79
C GLU A 58 -8.83 -20.20 21.52
N ARG A 59 -7.95 -21.17 21.30
CA ARG A 59 -7.95 -22.44 22.03
C ARG A 59 -7.68 -22.23 23.52
N ILE A 60 -6.69 -21.42 23.88
CA ILE A 60 -6.42 -21.10 25.29
C ILE A 60 -7.62 -20.39 25.92
N LEU A 61 -8.22 -19.46 25.19
CA LEU A 61 -9.37 -18.70 25.68
C LEU A 61 -10.61 -19.58 25.86
N ASP A 62 -10.78 -20.60 25.00
CA ASP A 62 -11.80 -21.64 25.15
C ASP A 62 -11.59 -22.48 26.41
N ASP A 63 -10.34 -22.78 26.77
CA ASP A 63 -9.99 -23.57 27.95
C ASP A 63 -10.11 -22.75 29.26
N GLU A 64 -9.67 -21.48 29.24
CA GLU A 64 -9.57 -20.62 30.44
C GLU A 64 -10.85 -19.85 30.77
N VAL A 65 -11.65 -19.46 29.76
CA VAL A 65 -12.86 -18.66 29.97
C VAL A 65 -14.05 -19.31 29.27
N PRO A 66 -14.77 -20.23 29.94
CA PRO A 66 -15.99 -20.81 29.41
C PRO A 66 -16.97 -19.69 29.02
N ASP A 67 -17.56 -19.79 27.83
CA ASP A 67 -18.60 -18.88 27.33
C ASP A 67 -18.14 -17.45 26.94
N TRP A 68 -16.84 -17.23 26.73
CA TRP A 68 -16.31 -15.93 26.28
C TRP A 68 -16.86 -15.47 24.91
N ARG A 69 -17.25 -16.42 24.04
CA ARG A 69 -17.83 -16.13 22.72
C ARG A 69 -19.24 -15.55 22.83
N SER A 70 -20.04 -15.99 23.80
CA SER A 70 -21.40 -15.46 24.02
C SER A 70 -21.34 -13.99 24.41
N ARG A 71 -20.44 -13.60 25.33
CA ARG A 71 -20.26 -12.20 25.77
C ARG A 71 -19.98 -11.19 24.66
N ARG A 72 -19.48 -11.66 23.50
CA ARG A 72 -19.19 -10.82 22.33
C ARG A 72 -20.42 -10.57 21.46
N HIS A 73 -21.47 -11.40 21.58
CA HIS A 73 -22.68 -11.33 20.77
C HIS A 73 -23.77 -10.45 21.42
N ASP A 74 -23.57 -10.05 22.69
CA ASP A 74 -24.53 -9.32 23.54
C ASP A 74 -24.46 -7.79 23.35
N THR A 75 -23.45 -7.28 22.65
CA THR A 75 -23.18 -5.83 22.47
C THR A 75 -23.64 -5.28 21.11
N LEU A 76 -24.51 -6.00 20.40
CA LEU A 76 -25.22 -5.52 19.20
C LEU A 76 -26.71 -5.34 19.45
#